data_AF-A0A847KL63-F1
#
_entry.id   AF-A0A847KL63-F1
#
_cell.length_a   1.000
_cell.length_b   1.000
_cell.length_c   1.000
_cell.angle_alpha   90.00
_cell.angle_beta   90.00
_cell.angle_gamma   90.00
#
_symmetry.space_group_name_H-M   'P 1'
#
loop_
_entity.id
_entity.type
_entity.pdbx_description
1 polymer ?
#
loop_
_entity_poly.entity_id
_entity_poly.type
_entity_poly.pdbx_seq_one_letter_code
_entity_poly.pdbx_strand_id
1 'polypeptide(L)'
;MINRVPSFEEYLGTLGRLSAHVDPIPTTPEADRIRRASASLADIGEITAQTLVRWLETHSVDADVLALTVGLTQEKMKNNLRNHFGTAGIVTLARTKPHELIEWLDTEFDLVRSLAAQRHRVYEFGDILVARAGTRVTAKTAGASGRKIEDELEQIAEDLQLNFQTRTRFTGRNGQSAPCDLLVLDDEGRQHIAVAAKGFDSTGSKLTDAVREIEEMASVRLPTQFVMAVIDGIGWKSRKADLQRIHGLWTSHQIDGMYTLATLSDFRRDLTRFATLHDLIRPVAGE
;
A
#
# COMPACT_ATOMS: atom_id res chain seq x y z
N MET A 1 -36.93 -1.04 4.48
CA MET A 1 -36.31 -1.63 5.70
C MET A 1 -35.21 -0.69 6.15
N ILE A 2 -35.17 -0.31 7.44
CA ILE A 2 -34.07 0.48 7.99
C ILE A 2 -32.85 -0.44 7.97
N ASN A 3 -31.85 -0.13 7.14
CA ASN A 3 -30.59 -0.85 7.14
C ASN A 3 -29.93 -0.63 8.51
N ARG A 4 -29.87 -1.70 9.31
CA ARG A 4 -29.15 -1.69 10.58
C ARG A 4 -27.67 -1.50 10.27
N VAL A 5 -27.02 -0.54 10.93
CA VAL A 5 -25.56 -0.42 10.94
C VAL A 5 -24.98 -1.76 11.44
N PRO A 6 -24.18 -2.48 10.63
CA PRO A 6 -23.55 -3.72 11.04
C PRO A 6 -22.72 -3.52 12.30
N SER A 7 -22.68 -4.53 13.16
CA SER A 7 -21.73 -4.56 14.26
C SER A 7 -20.30 -4.57 13.73
N PHE A 8 -19.36 -4.14 14.57
CA PHE A 8 -17.95 -4.09 14.22
C PHE A 8 -17.40 -5.46 13.77
N GLU A 9 -17.85 -6.55 14.40
CA GLU A 9 -17.44 -7.91 14.05
C GLU A 9 -18.00 -8.37 12.70
N GLU A 10 -19.24 -7.99 12.35
CA GLU A 10 -19.83 -8.27 11.03
C GLU A 10 -19.05 -7.56 9.91
N TYR A 11 -18.69 -6.28 10.12
CA TYR A 11 -17.85 -5.52 9.19
C TYR A 11 -16.44 -6.12 9.03
N LEU A 12 -15.82 -6.57 10.12
CA LEU A 12 -14.49 -7.18 10.07
C LEU A 12 -14.46 -8.47 9.24
N GLY A 13 -15.61 -9.13 9.10
CA GLY A 13 -15.79 -10.35 8.31
C GLY A 13 -15.74 -10.14 6.79
N THR A 14 -15.85 -8.91 6.27
CA THR A 14 -16.09 -8.63 4.84
C THR A 14 -14.85 -8.14 4.07
N LEU A 15 -13.64 -8.22 4.62
CA LEU A 15 -12.40 -7.70 3.99
C LEU A 15 -11.82 -8.63 2.87
N GLY A 16 -11.41 -8.09 1.70
CA GLY A 16 -10.95 -8.81 0.49
C GLY A 16 -9.48 -8.57 0.01
N ARG A 17 -9.04 -9.19 -1.11
CA ARG A 17 -7.65 -9.10 -1.71
C ARG A 17 -7.58 -8.24 -2.99
N LEU A 18 -6.48 -7.50 -3.22
CA LEU A 18 -6.44 -6.40 -4.21
C LEU A 18 -5.38 -6.40 -5.38
N SER A 19 -4.51 -7.41 -5.58
CA SER A 19 -3.31 -7.27 -6.48
C SER A 19 -3.40 -7.85 -7.91
N ALA A 20 -2.86 -7.13 -8.94
CA ALA A 20 -2.71 -7.56 -10.36
C ALA A 20 -1.41 -8.36 -10.67
N HIS A 21 -1.38 -9.10 -11.78
CA HIS A 21 -0.28 -10.00 -12.17
C HIS A 21 0.94 -9.24 -12.73
N VAL A 22 2.12 -9.41 -12.13
CA VAL A 22 3.38 -8.74 -12.53
C VAL A 22 4.37 -9.78 -13.05
N ASP A 23 5.11 -9.45 -14.11
CA ASP A 23 6.25 -10.26 -14.58
C ASP A 23 7.32 -10.31 -13.48
N PRO A 24 7.73 -11.50 -13.01
CA PRO A 24 8.72 -11.67 -11.95
C PRO A 24 10.12 -11.10 -12.22
N ILE A 25 10.52 -10.94 -13.49
CA ILE A 25 11.89 -10.56 -13.87
C ILE A 25 11.82 -9.43 -14.90
N PRO A 26 11.35 -8.24 -14.48
CA PRO A 26 11.23 -7.13 -15.41
C PRO A 26 12.62 -6.68 -15.88
N THR A 27 12.72 -6.31 -17.15
CA THR A 27 13.94 -5.72 -17.71
C THR A 27 13.97 -4.23 -17.37
N THR A 28 14.42 -3.91 -16.16
CA THR A 28 14.62 -2.52 -15.70
C THR A 28 16.12 -2.21 -15.54
N PRO A 29 16.52 -0.92 -15.57
CA PRO A 29 17.90 -0.53 -15.31
C PRO A 29 18.44 -1.05 -13.97
N GLU A 30 17.58 -1.11 -12.95
CA GLU A 30 17.90 -1.67 -11.64
C GLU A 30 18.13 -3.19 -11.71
N ALA A 31 17.27 -3.92 -12.40
CA ALA A 31 17.43 -5.36 -12.61
C ALA A 31 18.72 -5.68 -13.38
N ASP A 32 19.08 -4.86 -14.37
CA ASP A 32 20.33 -5.01 -15.12
C ASP A 32 21.57 -4.70 -14.27
N ARG A 33 21.49 -3.70 -13.38
CA ARG A 33 22.54 -3.43 -12.39
C ARG A 33 22.74 -4.63 -11.46
N ILE A 34 21.65 -5.16 -10.89
CA ILE A 34 21.70 -6.33 -10.00
C ILE A 34 22.29 -7.54 -10.74
N ARG A 35 21.91 -7.76 -12.01
CA ARG A 35 22.49 -8.83 -12.85
C ARG A 35 24.00 -8.68 -13.00
N ARG A 36 24.50 -7.48 -13.33
CA ARG A 36 25.95 -7.24 -13.48
C ARG A 36 26.71 -7.45 -12.16
N ALA A 37 26.19 -6.92 -11.05
CA ALA A 37 26.80 -7.11 -9.73
C ALA A 37 26.79 -8.58 -9.31
N SER A 38 25.70 -9.31 -9.58
CA SER A 38 25.61 -10.75 -9.29
C SER A 38 26.61 -11.56 -10.12
N ALA A 39 26.81 -11.21 -11.39
CA ALA A 39 27.82 -11.83 -12.24
C ALA A 39 29.25 -11.59 -11.70
N SER A 40 29.58 -10.35 -11.29
CA SER A 40 30.91 -10.07 -10.74
C SER A 40 31.16 -10.76 -9.40
N LEU A 41 30.12 -10.98 -8.58
CA LEU A 41 30.20 -11.79 -7.36
C LEU A 41 30.37 -13.29 -7.66
N ALA A 42 29.77 -13.78 -8.75
CA ALA A 42 29.94 -15.17 -9.19
C ALA A 42 31.37 -15.44 -9.69
N ASP A 43 32.05 -14.44 -10.25
CA ASP A 43 33.43 -14.55 -10.76
C ASP A 43 34.51 -14.50 -9.67
N ILE A 44 34.15 -14.13 -8.43
CA ILE A 44 35.08 -14.22 -7.29
C ILE A 44 35.44 -15.69 -7.09
N GLY A 45 36.72 -16.01 -6.86
CA GLY A 45 37.15 -17.37 -6.49
C GLY A 45 36.55 -17.83 -5.16
N GLU A 46 37.33 -17.78 -4.09
CA GLU A 46 36.83 -18.11 -2.75
C GLU A 46 36.08 -16.92 -2.13
N ILE A 47 34.87 -17.15 -1.61
CA ILE A 47 34.11 -16.14 -0.86
C ILE A 47 34.60 -16.13 0.58
N THR A 48 35.18 -15.01 0.98
CA THR A 48 35.66 -14.70 2.33
C THR A 48 35.35 -13.24 2.63
N ALA A 49 35.35 -12.84 3.90
CA ALA A 49 35.22 -11.43 4.27
C ALA A 49 36.23 -10.53 3.53
N GLN A 50 37.48 -11.00 3.38
CA GLN A 50 38.53 -10.24 2.70
C GLN A 50 38.27 -10.08 1.20
N THR A 51 37.76 -11.12 0.52
CA THR A 51 37.45 -11.04 -0.91
C THR A 51 36.22 -10.17 -1.17
N LEU A 52 35.25 -10.14 -0.26
CA LEU A 52 34.09 -9.23 -0.33
C LEU A 52 34.44 -7.78 -0.04
N VAL A 53 35.37 -7.50 0.87
CA VAL A 53 35.89 -6.14 1.07
C VAL A 53 36.56 -5.62 -0.20
N ARG A 54 37.44 -6.42 -0.82
CA ARG A 54 38.07 -6.05 -2.11
C ARG A 54 37.05 -5.83 -3.22
N TRP A 55 35.97 -6.62 -3.22
CA TRP A 55 34.88 -6.40 -4.16
C TRP A 55 34.21 -5.03 -3.96
N LEU A 56 33.96 -4.61 -2.71
CA LEU A 56 33.38 -3.30 -2.39
C LEU A 56 34.28 -2.12 -2.79
N GLU A 57 35.60 -2.27 -2.77
CA GLU A 57 36.53 -1.22 -3.21
C GLU A 57 36.29 -0.81 -4.68
N THR A 58 35.86 -1.76 -5.50
CA THR A 58 35.58 -1.55 -6.93
C THR A 58 34.08 -1.44 -7.25
N HIS A 59 33.20 -1.94 -6.37
CA HIS A 59 31.75 -2.02 -6.57
C HIS A 59 30.92 -1.36 -5.46
N SER A 60 31.46 -0.32 -4.81
CA SER A 60 30.79 0.32 -3.64
C SER A 60 29.36 0.80 -3.89
N VAL A 61 29.01 1.12 -5.14
CA VAL A 61 27.65 1.56 -5.53
C VAL A 61 26.63 0.42 -5.59
N ASP A 62 27.11 -0.83 -5.63
CA ASP A 62 26.30 -2.06 -5.70
C ASP A 62 26.29 -2.80 -4.35
N ALA A 63 26.74 -2.15 -3.27
CA ALA A 63 26.81 -2.74 -1.94
C ALA A 63 25.46 -3.26 -1.42
N ASP A 64 24.34 -2.73 -1.91
CA ASP A 64 22.99 -3.20 -1.59
C ASP A 64 22.71 -4.62 -2.08
N VAL A 65 23.44 -5.12 -3.08
CA VAL A 65 23.32 -6.51 -3.57
C VAL A 65 23.79 -7.53 -2.54
N LEU A 66 24.76 -7.18 -1.69
CA LEU A 66 25.17 -8.03 -0.57
C LEU A 66 24.06 -8.15 0.47
N ALA A 67 23.34 -7.07 0.75
CA ALA A 67 22.19 -7.09 1.64
C ALA A 67 21.03 -7.93 1.04
N LEU A 68 20.81 -7.83 -0.28
CA LEU A 68 19.82 -8.68 -0.97
C LEU A 68 20.16 -10.18 -0.87
N THR A 69 21.44 -10.55 -0.90
CA THR A 69 21.90 -11.94 -0.79
C THR A 69 21.45 -12.62 0.51
N VAL A 70 21.35 -11.84 1.58
CA VAL A 70 20.88 -12.29 2.90
C VAL A 70 19.40 -11.96 3.16
N GLY A 71 18.66 -11.60 2.11
CA GLY A 71 17.21 -11.39 2.17
C GLY A 71 16.78 -10.05 2.80
N LEU A 72 17.69 -9.07 2.91
CA LEU A 72 17.33 -7.74 3.39
C LEU A 72 16.78 -6.89 2.25
N THR A 73 15.53 -6.44 2.40
CA THR A 73 14.96 -5.42 1.52
C THR A 73 15.64 -4.06 1.77
N GLN A 74 15.50 -3.12 0.82
CA GLN A 74 16.10 -1.79 0.95
C GLN A 74 15.70 -1.08 2.25
N GLU A 75 14.44 -1.20 2.68
CA GLU A 75 13.97 -0.59 3.92
C GLU A 75 14.54 -1.27 5.16
N LYS A 76 14.50 -2.61 5.22
CA LYS A 76 15.09 -3.38 6.32
C LYS A 76 16.58 -3.10 6.45
N MET A 77 17.30 -3.06 5.32
CA MET A 77 18.70 -2.68 5.27
C MET A 77 18.90 -1.28 5.87
N LYS A 78 18.18 -0.26 5.40
CA LYS A 78 18.30 1.12 5.91
C LYS A 78 18.04 1.20 7.43
N ASN A 79 17.06 0.47 7.95
CA ASN A 79 16.75 0.47 9.38
C ASN A 79 17.83 -0.20 10.22
N ASN A 80 18.34 -1.35 9.76
CA ASN A 80 19.45 -2.04 10.41
C ASN A 80 20.73 -1.20 10.43
N LEU A 81 21.05 -0.54 9.32
CA LEU A 81 22.21 0.36 9.24
C LEU A 81 22.07 1.56 10.19
N ARG A 82 20.88 2.15 10.31
CA ARG A 82 20.64 3.25 11.26
C ARG A 82 20.88 2.80 12.69
N ASN A 83 20.40 1.60 13.04
CA ASN A 83 20.53 1.06 14.38
C ASN A 83 22.00 0.76 14.74
N HIS A 84 22.74 0.13 13.83
CA HIS A 84 24.10 -0.33 14.11
C HIS A 84 25.17 0.74 13.86
N PHE A 85 25.06 1.49 12.74
CA PHE A 85 26.08 2.45 12.30
C PHE A 85 25.66 3.92 12.44
N GLY A 86 24.43 4.21 12.90
CA GLY A 86 23.91 5.57 12.99
C GLY A 86 23.62 6.23 11.64
N THR A 87 23.63 5.48 10.53
CA THR A 87 23.40 5.99 9.17
C THR A 87 22.57 5.03 8.32
N ALA A 88 21.83 5.53 7.34
CA ALA A 88 21.10 4.70 6.38
C ALA A 88 21.87 4.43 5.07
N GLY A 89 23.06 5.04 4.91
CA GLY A 89 23.78 5.06 3.64
C GLY A 89 24.73 3.88 3.45
N ILE A 90 24.26 2.78 2.86
CA ILE A 90 25.12 1.59 2.61
C ILE A 90 26.30 1.90 1.68
N VAL A 91 26.10 2.67 0.62
CA VAL A 91 27.17 3.05 -0.32
C VAL A 91 28.24 3.88 0.38
N THR A 92 27.84 4.76 1.31
CA THR A 92 28.80 5.52 2.12
C THR A 92 29.62 4.60 3.00
N LEU A 93 28.98 3.66 3.71
CA LEU A 93 29.67 2.68 4.55
C LEU A 93 30.60 1.77 3.73
N ALA A 94 30.17 1.33 2.54
CA ALA A 94 31.01 0.55 1.64
C ALA A 94 32.27 1.31 1.20
N ARG A 95 32.23 2.65 1.13
CA ARG A 95 33.39 3.47 0.76
C ARG A 95 34.29 3.80 1.94
N THR A 96 33.71 4.06 3.12
CA THR A 96 34.47 4.58 4.27
C THR A 96 34.84 3.52 5.29
N LYS A 97 34.04 2.46 5.39
CA LYS A 97 34.13 1.40 6.41
C LYS A 97 33.79 0.02 5.81
N PRO A 98 34.38 -0.41 4.67
CA PRO A 98 34.01 -1.66 4.01
C PRO A 98 34.25 -2.90 4.89
N HIS A 99 35.33 -2.91 5.68
CA HIS A 99 35.61 -4.00 6.61
C HIS A 99 34.51 -4.15 7.67
N GLU A 100 34.17 -3.05 8.37
CA GLU A 100 33.12 -3.07 9.39
C GLU A 100 31.75 -3.47 8.79
N LEU A 101 31.44 -3.00 7.57
CA LEU A 101 30.20 -3.35 6.88
C LEU A 101 30.11 -4.85 6.56
N ILE A 102 31.19 -5.45 6.03
CA ILE A 102 31.22 -6.88 5.69
C ILE A 102 31.22 -7.74 6.95
N GLU A 103 32.01 -7.38 7.96
CA GLU A 103 32.03 -8.08 9.25
C GLU A 103 30.65 -8.10 9.91
N TRP A 104 29.95 -6.96 9.90
CA TRP A 104 28.60 -6.85 10.42
C TRP A 104 27.59 -7.69 9.61
N LEU A 105 27.61 -7.58 8.27
CA LEU A 105 26.72 -8.38 7.42
C LEU A 105 26.94 -9.89 7.60
N ASP A 106 28.19 -10.31 7.80
CA ASP A 106 28.53 -11.71 8.01
C ASP A 106 28.15 -12.19 9.42
N THR A 107 28.42 -11.40 10.44
CA THR A 107 28.12 -11.79 11.83
C THR A 107 26.61 -11.87 12.08
N GLU A 108 25.85 -10.89 11.59
CA GLU A 108 24.41 -10.80 11.88
C GLU A 108 23.54 -11.60 10.90
N PHE A 109 24.02 -11.78 9.66
CA PHE A 109 23.21 -12.37 8.59
C PHE A 109 23.94 -13.48 7.81
N ASP A 110 25.15 -13.86 8.22
CA ASP A 110 25.86 -15.01 7.68
C ASP A 110 26.08 -14.89 6.15
N LEU A 111 26.49 -13.67 5.74
CA LEU A 111 26.70 -13.27 4.36
C LEU A 111 27.64 -14.20 3.59
N VAL A 112 28.81 -14.54 4.15
CA VAL A 112 29.85 -15.32 3.46
C VAL A 112 29.31 -16.70 3.11
N ARG A 113 28.75 -17.41 4.09
CA ARG A 113 28.16 -18.75 3.88
C ARG A 113 26.97 -18.67 2.92
N SER A 114 26.10 -17.69 3.11
CA SER A 114 24.90 -17.49 2.27
C SER A 114 25.25 -17.25 0.81
N LEU A 115 26.22 -16.36 0.53
CA LEU A 115 26.63 -16.04 -0.83
C LEU A 115 27.33 -17.23 -1.49
N ALA A 116 28.25 -17.89 -0.79
CA ALA A 116 28.96 -19.06 -1.28
C ALA A 116 28.00 -20.19 -1.70
N ALA A 117 26.94 -20.42 -0.90
CA ALA A 117 25.94 -21.45 -1.18
C ALA A 117 24.99 -21.11 -2.34
N GLN A 118 24.78 -19.83 -2.63
CA GLN A 118 23.73 -19.38 -3.56
C GLN A 118 24.24 -18.99 -4.96
N ARG A 119 25.45 -18.43 -5.08
CA ARG A 119 25.92 -17.73 -6.30
C ARG A 119 25.96 -18.56 -7.59
N HIS A 120 26.05 -19.89 -7.50
CA HIS A 120 26.06 -20.80 -8.66
C HIS A 120 24.87 -21.76 -8.67
N ARG A 121 23.89 -21.55 -7.78
CA ARG A 121 22.73 -22.41 -7.69
C ARG A 121 21.83 -22.17 -8.89
N VAL A 122 21.44 -23.25 -9.55
CA VAL A 122 20.40 -23.21 -10.59
C VAL A 122 19.05 -23.29 -9.89
N TYR A 123 18.18 -22.32 -10.17
CA TYR A 123 16.82 -22.28 -9.65
C TYR A 123 15.84 -22.72 -10.73
N GLU A 124 14.93 -23.61 -10.37
CA GLU A 124 13.86 -24.05 -11.26
C GLU A 124 12.63 -23.16 -11.14
N PHE A 125 11.66 -23.34 -12.03
CA PHE A 125 10.39 -22.62 -11.96
C PHE A 125 9.70 -22.81 -10.59
N GLY A 126 9.82 -24.00 -9.98
CA GLY A 126 9.30 -24.27 -8.63
C GLY A 126 9.91 -23.38 -7.55
N ASP A 127 11.23 -23.15 -7.58
CA ASP A 127 11.91 -22.27 -6.63
C ASP A 127 11.46 -20.81 -6.78
N ILE A 128 11.24 -20.37 -8.02
CA ILE A 128 10.69 -19.05 -8.31
C ILE A 128 9.28 -18.91 -7.69
N LEU A 129 8.44 -19.94 -7.81
CA LEU A 129 7.12 -19.95 -7.18
C LEU A 129 7.20 -19.96 -5.64
N VAL A 130 8.15 -20.69 -5.05
CA VAL A 130 8.41 -20.68 -3.59
C VAL A 130 8.88 -19.31 -3.11
N ALA A 131 9.83 -18.69 -3.80
CA ALA A 131 10.28 -17.33 -3.50
C ALA A 131 9.13 -16.30 -3.62
N ARG A 132 8.23 -16.48 -4.59
CA ARG A 132 6.98 -15.70 -4.71
C ARG A 132 6.01 -15.95 -3.57
N ALA A 133 5.86 -17.20 -3.13
CA ALA A 133 5.03 -17.53 -1.99
C ALA A 133 5.60 -16.94 -0.68
N GLY A 134 6.92 -16.94 -0.53
CA GLY A 134 7.63 -16.25 0.57
C GLY A 134 7.43 -14.73 0.51
N THR A 135 7.55 -14.13 -0.68
CA THR A 135 7.23 -12.71 -0.89
C THR A 135 5.73 -12.40 -0.81
N ARG A 136 4.78 -13.34 -0.91
CA ARG A 136 3.38 -13.07 -0.53
C ARG A 136 3.23 -12.74 0.96
N VAL A 137 4.15 -13.21 1.81
CA VAL A 137 4.22 -12.82 3.22
C VAL A 137 4.83 -11.41 3.39
N THR A 138 5.72 -10.98 2.49
CA THR A 138 6.46 -9.69 2.53
C THR A 138 5.96 -8.60 1.56
N ALA A 139 5.11 -8.91 0.58
CA ALA A 139 4.62 -8.05 -0.50
C ALA A 139 3.10 -7.82 -0.43
N LYS A 140 2.37 -8.62 0.37
CA LYS A 140 1.20 -8.10 1.11
C LYS A 140 1.54 -6.73 1.67
N THR A 141 2.79 -6.61 2.12
CA THR A 141 3.70 -5.45 2.22
C THR A 141 3.20 -4.05 1.79
N ALA A 142 3.26 -3.89 0.47
CA ALA A 142 3.74 -2.70 -0.24
C ALA A 142 2.72 -1.70 -0.80
N GLY A 143 1.80 -2.14 -1.67
CA GLY A 143 1.17 -1.17 -2.57
C GLY A 143 0.16 -1.65 -3.61
N ALA A 144 -0.04 -2.95 -3.79
CA ALA A 144 -1.05 -3.42 -4.74
C ALA A 144 -2.50 -3.34 -4.19
N SER A 145 -2.68 -2.87 -2.96
CA SER A 145 -3.98 -2.82 -2.28
C SER A 145 -4.67 -1.45 -2.30
N GLY A 146 -3.96 -0.36 -2.61
CA GLY A 146 -4.56 0.98 -2.59
C GLY A 146 -5.49 1.24 -3.77
N ARG A 147 -5.01 0.95 -5.00
CA ARG A 147 -5.73 1.33 -6.23
C ARG A 147 -7.01 0.58 -6.51
N LYS A 148 -7.11 -0.72 -6.20
CA LYS A 148 -8.32 -1.46 -6.57
C LYS A 148 -9.55 -1.04 -5.74
N ILE A 149 -9.42 -0.34 -4.60
CA ILE A 149 -10.61 0.30 -4.00
C ILE A 149 -11.02 1.51 -4.84
N GLU A 150 -10.08 2.42 -5.13
CA GLU A 150 -10.34 3.62 -5.97
C GLU A 150 -10.95 3.24 -7.33
N ASP A 151 -10.36 2.27 -8.03
CA ASP A 151 -10.82 1.82 -9.35
C ASP A 151 -12.27 1.28 -9.32
N GLU A 152 -12.66 0.54 -8.26
CA GLU A 152 -14.02 0.01 -8.12
C GLU A 152 -15.04 1.12 -7.77
N LEU A 153 -14.63 2.15 -7.02
CA LEU A 153 -15.50 3.31 -6.75
C LEU A 153 -15.73 4.13 -8.01
N GLU A 154 -14.67 4.36 -8.80
CA GLU A 154 -14.76 5.03 -10.10
C GLU A 154 -15.71 4.27 -11.03
N GLN A 155 -15.53 2.96 -11.18
CA GLN A 155 -16.42 2.14 -12.02
C GLN A 155 -17.89 2.21 -11.59
N ILE A 156 -18.17 2.19 -10.29
CA ILE A 156 -19.54 2.31 -9.78
C ILE A 156 -20.13 3.70 -10.09
N ALA A 157 -19.33 4.77 -9.96
CA ALA A 157 -19.78 6.12 -10.27
C ALA A 157 -20.05 6.30 -11.77
N GLU A 158 -19.20 5.72 -12.63
CA GLU A 158 -19.38 5.67 -14.09
C GLU A 158 -20.64 4.89 -14.49
N ASP A 159 -20.85 3.70 -13.91
CA ASP A 159 -22.04 2.88 -14.15
C ASP A 159 -23.34 3.61 -13.79
N LEU A 160 -23.29 4.45 -12.76
CA LEU A 160 -24.41 5.27 -12.31
C LEU A 160 -24.53 6.59 -13.10
N GLN A 161 -23.64 6.84 -14.05
CA GLN A 161 -23.58 8.04 -14.88
C GLN A 161 -23.49 9.33 -14.05
N LEU A 162 -22.79 9.28 -12.92
CA LEU A 162 -22.61 10.44 -12.04
C LEU A 162 -21.55 11.38 -12.60
N ASN A 163 -21.71 12.69 -12.36
CA ASN A 163 -20.64 13.65 -12.55
C ASN A 163 -19.71 13.60 -11.33
N PHE A 164 -18.45 13.20 -11.51
CA PHE A 164 -17.52 13.03 -10.39
C PHE A 164 -16.09 13.48 -10.69
N GLN A 165 -15.33 13.71 -9.62
CA GLN A 165 -13.90 14.00 -9.62
C GLN A 165 -13.17 13.04 -8.67
N THR A 166 -11.96 12.65 -9.02
CA THR A 166 -11.13 11.72 -8.24
C THR A 166 -9.95 12.44 -7.59
N ARG A 167 -9.49 11.96 -6.43
CA ARG A 167 -8.28 12.47 -5.72
C ARG A 167 -8.29 13.99 -5.57
N THR A 168 -9.37 14.52 -5.02
CA THR A 168 -9.63 15.96 -4.92
C THR A 168 -9.88 16.37 -3.47
N ARG A 169 -10.33 17.61 -3.27
CA ARG A 169 -10.79 18.10 -1.98
C ARG A 169 -12.27 18.44 -2.05
N PHE A 170 -12.98 18.05 -1.01
CA PHE A 170 -14.36 18.38 -0.76
C PHE A 170 -14.44 19.57 0.20
N THR A 171 -15.31 20.53 -0.09
CA THR A 171 -15.51 21.78 0.65
C THR A 171 -16.86 21.76 1.35
N GLY A 172 -16.87 22.15 2.62
CA GLY A 172 -18.08 22.23 3.41
C GLY A 172 -18.18 23.52 4.23
N ARG A 173 -18.53 23.39 5.51
CA ARG A 173 -18.81 24.50 6.44
C ARG A 173 -17.66 25.50 6.48
N ASN A 174 -18.01 26.78 6.53
CA ASN A 174 -17.08 27.89 6.71
C ASN A 174 -15.94 27.92 5.65
N GLY A 175 -16.16 27.34 4.47
CA GLY A 175 -15.15 27.25 3.41
C GLY A 175 -14.00 26.29 3.71
N GLN A 176 -14.10 25.48 4.77
CA GLN A 176 -13.12 24.46 5.08
C GLN A 176 -13.22 23.30 4.10
N SER A 177 -12.10 22.66 3.79
CA SER A 177 -12.05 21.51 2.89
C SER A 177 -11.31 20.33 3.51
N ALA A 178 -11.67 19.12 3.09
CA ALA A 178 -11.04 17.86 3.45
C ALA A 178 -10.66 17.08 2.19
N PRO A 179 -9.61 16.24 2.22
CA PRO A 179 -9.28 15.36 1.10
C PRO A 179 -10.34 14.28 0.92
N CYS A 180 -10.61 13.90 -0.32
CA CYS A 180 -11.49 12.79 -0.67
C CYS A 180 -11.00 12.09 -1.94
N ASP A 181 -11.25 10.79 -2.03
CA ASP A 181 -10.78 9.95 -3.12
C ASP A 181 -11.77 9.97 -4.30
N LEU A 182 -13.08 10.08 -4.03
CA LEU A 182 -14.15 10.33 -5.01
C LEU A 182 -15.06 11.45 -4.53
N LEU A 183 -15.41 12.38 -5.42
CA LEU A 183 -16.32 13.50 -5.15
C LEU A 183 -17.39 13.58 -6.25
N VAL A 184 -18.66 13.45 -5.87
CA VAL A 184 -19.81 13.58 -6.77
C VAL A 184 -20.37 15.00 -6.72
N LEU A 185 -20.62 15.55 -7.90
CA LEU A 185 -21.12 16.91 -8.11
C LEU A 185 -22.40 16.89 -8.95
N ASP A 186 -23.16 18.00 -8.93
CA ASP A 186 -24.21 18.24 -9.91
C ASP A 186 -23.68 18.95 -11.17
N ASP A 187 -24.58 19.23 -12.12
CA ASP A 187 -24.27 19.90 -13.38
C ASP A 187 -23.82 21.38 -13.16
N GLU A 188 -24.15 21.99 -12.01
CA GLU A 188 -23.67 23.31 -11.61
C GLU A 188 -22.34 23.28 -10.84
N GLY A 189 -21.77 22.09 -10.59
CA GLY A 189 -20.53 21.91 -9.84
C GLY A 189 -20.67 22.01 -8.32
N ARG A 190 -21.89 21.96 -7.77
CA ARG A 190 -22.09 21.85 -6.31
C ARG A 190 -21.73 20.44 -5.87
N GLN A 191 -21.07 20.36 -4.72
CA GLN A 191 -20.51 19.13 -4.17
C GLN A 191 -21.50 18.45 -3.23
N HIS A 192 -21.86 17.20 -3.51
CA HIS A 192 -22.92 16.50 -2.77
C HIS A 192 -22.43 15.28 -1.99
N ILE A 193 -21.55 14.46 -2.57
CA ILE A 193 -21.13 13.19 -1.95
C ILE A 193 -19.61 13.07 -2.01
N ALA A 194 -18.96 12.89 -0.86
CA ALA A 194 -17.52 12.69 -0.76
C ALA A 194 -17.21 11.30 -0.19
N VAL A 195 -16.31 10.57 -0.84
CA VAL A 195 -15.94 9.19 -0.46
C VAL A 195 -14.44 9.09 -0.19
N ALA A 196 -14.09 8.48 0.93
CA ALA A 196 -12.72 8.09 1.24
C ALA A 196 -12.49 6.61 0.90
N ALA A 197 -11.39 6.29 0.23
CA ALA A 197 -10.93 4.94 -0.10
C ALA A 197 -9.67 4.62 0.71
N LYS A 198 -9.68 3.59 1.55
CA LYS A 198 -8.51 3.21 2.37
C LYS A 198 -8.22 1.70 2.31
N GLY A 199 -7.19 1.34 1.56
CA GLY A 199 -6.69 -0.03 1.45
C GLY A 199 -5.53 -0.32 2.42
N PHE A 200 -5.56 -1.43 3.15
CA PHE A 200 -4.45 -1.84 4.02
C PHE A 200 -4.26 -3.36 4.07
N ASP A 201 -3.38 -3.92 3.23
CA ASP A 201 -3.09 -5.36 3.20
C ASP A 201 -1.75 -5.72 3.86
N SER A 202 -0.87 -4.72 4.11
CA SER A 202 0.29 -4.78 5.02
C SER A 202 1.03 -3.42 5.11
N THR A 203 2.01 -3.34 6.02
CA THR A 203 2.79 -2.20 6.56
C THR A 203 3.52 -1.28 5.57
N GLY A 204 2.82 -0.68 4.61
CA GLY A 204 3.41 0.31 3.68
C GLY A 204 2.41 1.37 3.19
N SER A 205 2.26 2.44 3.96
CA SER A 205 1.96 3.85 3.60
C SER A 205 1.39 4.55 4.83
N LYS A 206 1.36 5.89 4.86
CA LYS A 206 1.16 6.77 6.03
C LYS A 206 -0.15 6.54 6.80
N LEU A 207 -0.16 5.52 7.64
CA LEU A 207 -1.30 4.99 8.40
C LEU A 207 -1.93 5.95 9.42
N THR A 208 -1.22 7.00 9.84
CA THR A 208 -1.74 7.99 10.78
C THR A 208 -2.74 8.96 10.11
N ASP A 209 -2.69 9.09 8.78
CA ASP A 209 -3.54 10.04 8.04
C ASP A 209 -4.93 9.47 7.71
N ALA A 210 -5.11 8.15 7.61
CA ALA A 210 -6.38 7.56 7.15
C ALA A 210 -7.60 7.85 8.06
N VAL A 211 -7.44 7.75 9.38
CA VAL A 211 -8.51 8.10 10.33
C VAL A 211 -8.72 9.61 10.35
N ARG A 212 -7.63 10.38 10.39
CA ARG A 212 -7.65 11.85 10.41
C ARG A 212 -8.39 12.42 9.21
N GLU A 213 -8.17 11.90 8.01
CA GLU A 213 -8.84 12.35 6.79
C GLU A 213 -10.36 12.14 6.85
N ILE A 214 -10.81 10.99 7.37
CA ILE A 214 -12.25 10.70 7.50
C ILE A 214 -12.87 11.55 8.61
N GLU A 215 -12.17 11.75 9.73
CA GLU A 215 -12.59 12.68 10.80
C GLU A 215 -12.69 14.12 10.27
N GLU A 216 -11.74 14.54 9.43
CA GLU A 216 -11.76 15.85 8.77
C GLU A 216 -12.97 15.98 7.86
N MET A 217 -13.23 15.00 6.98
CA MET A 217 -14.44 14.99 6.12
C MET A 217 -15.73 15.10 6.95
N ALA A 218 -15.84 14.30 8.02
CA ALA A 218 -16.99 14.31 8.91
C ALA A 218 -17.19 15.67 9.60
N SER A 219 -16.08 16.34 9.97
CA SER A 219 -16.11 17.64 10.64
C SER A 219 -16.50 18.80 9.72
N VAL A 220 -16.05 18.77 8.46
CA VAL A 220 -16.26 19.89 7.52
C VAL A 220 -17.58 19.80 6.77
N ARG A 221 -18.22 18.62 6.62
CA ARG A 221 -19.43 18.46 5.79
C ARG A 221 -20.58 19.41 6.14
N LEU A 222 -21.30 19.89 5.13
CA LEU A 222 -22.60 20.54 5.31
C LEU A 222 -23.68 19.50 5.64
N PRO A 223 -24.80 19.90 6.29
CA PRO A 223 -25.93 18.98 6.54
C PRO A 223 -26.55 18.37 5.29
N THR A 224 -26.36 19.00 4.13
CA THR A 224 -26.86 18.54 2.82
C THR A 224 -25.84 17.72 2.04
N GLN A 225 -24.69 17.38 2.63
CA GLN A 225 -23.64 16.63 1.97
C GLN A 225 -23.44 15.28 2.67
N PHE A 226 -23.19 14.25 1.88
CA PHE A 226 -22.98 12.89 2.36
C PHE A 226 -21.49 12.54 2.35
N VAL A 227 -21.02 11.91 3.42
CA VAL A 227 -19.66 11.41 3.58
C VAL A 227 -19.69 9.91 3.75
N MET A 228 -18.95 9.19 2.90
CA MET A 228 -18.87 7.72 2.93
C MET A 228 -17.41 7.27 3.01
N ALA A 229 -17.17 6.10 3.59
CA ALA A 229 -15.83 5.52 3.65
C ALA A 229 -15.85 4.07 3.13
N VAL A 230 -14.98 3.75 2.18
CA VAL A 230 -14.73 2.38 1.71
C VAL A 230 -13.34 1.98 2.15
N ILE A 231 -13.28 1.06 3.11
CA ILE A 231 -12.07 0.68 3.82
C ILE A 231 -11.92 -0.82 3.68
N ASP A 232 -10.79 -1.30 3.15
CA ASP A 232 -10.56 -2.73 2.94
C ASP A 232 -9.08 -3.12 3.14
N GLY A 233 -8.79 -4.40 3.28
CA GLY A 233 -7.48 -5.01 3.44
C GLY A 233 -7.28 -5.68 4.79
N ILE A 234 -6.60 -6.83 4.80
CA ILE A 234 -6.50 -7.67 6.00
C ILE A 234 -5.67 -7.04 7.12
N GLY A 235 -4.81 -6.07 6.79
CA GLY A 235 -3.98 -5.35 7.74
C GLY A 235 -4.82 -4.58 8.77
N TRP A 236 -6.05 -4.17 8.45
CA TRP A 236 -6.90 -3.43 9.40
C TRP A 236 -7.24 -4.24 10.65
N LYS A 237 -7.13 -5.58 10.59
CA LYS A 237 -7.29 -6.46 11.75
C LYS A 237 -6.28 -6.18 12.86
N SER A 238 -5.11 -5.63 12.56
CA SER A 238 -4.13 -5.21 13.56
C SER A 238 -4.33 -3.79 14.07
N ARG A 239 -5.33 -3.04 13.55
CA ARG A 239 -5.66 -1.66 13.94
C ARG A 239 -7.14 -1.50 14.32
N LYS A 240 -7.64 -2.42 15.14
CA LYS A 240 -9.05 -2.44 15.56
C LYS A 240 -9.52 -1.12 16.19
N ALA A 241 -8.67 -0.45 16.98
CA ALA A 241 -9.01 0.82 17.63
C ALA A 241 -9.31 1.95 16.62
N ASP A 242 -8.57 2.01 15.52
CA ASP A 242 -8.78 2.99 14.45
C ASP A 242 -10.08 2.70 13.69
N LEU A 243 -10.32 1.45 13.31
CA LEU A 243 -11.59 1.07 12.69
C LEU A 243 -12.77 1.32 13.64
N GLN A 244 -12.61 1.09 14.95
CA GLN A 244 -13.63 1.39 15.95
C GLN A 244 -13.94 2.89 16.03
N ARG A 245 -12.94 3.77 15.86
CA ARG A 245 -13.17 5.22 15.78
C ARG A 245 -14.00 5.59 14.55
N ILE A 246 -13.62 5.09 13.37
CA ILE A 246 -14.35 5.37 12.13
C ILE A 246 -15.78 4.78 12.20
N HIS A 247 -15.93 3.57 12.72
CA HIS A 247 -17.25 2.97 12.97
C HIS A 247 -18.07 3.78 14.00
N GLY A 248 -17.40 4.37 14.99
CA GLY A 248 -17.96 5.36 15.91
C GLY A 248 -18.55 6.58 15.19
N LEU A 249 -17.87 7.10 14.16
CA LEU A 249 -18.40 8.18 13.32
C LEU A 249 -19.67 7.74 12.59
N TRP A 250 -19.71 6.50 12.07
CA TRP A 250 -20.89 6.00 11.38
C TRP A 250 -22.08 5.77 12.32
N THR A 251 -21.83 5.12 13.46
CA THR A 251 -22.88 4.87 14.48
C THR A 251 -23.43 6.17 15.08
N SER A 252 -22.60 7.20 15.22
CA SER A 252 -23.01 8.54 15.64
C SER A 252 -23.52 9.43 14.49
N HIS A 253 -23.68 8.87 13.28
CA HIS A 253 -24.21 9.55 12.09
C HIS A 253 -23.37 10.76 11.66
N GLN A 254 -22.09 10.80 12.00
CA GLN A 254 -21.11 11.79 11.52
C GLN A 254 -20.58 11.48 10.13
N ILE A 255 -20.66 10.21 9.71
CA ILE A 255 -20.55 9.78 8.32
C ILE A 255 -21.75 8.89 7.99
N ASP A 256 -22.06 8.79 6.70
CA ASP A 256 -23.32 8.27 6.19
C ASP A 256 -23.23 6.81 5.74
N GLY A 257 -22.00 6.27 5.66
CA GLY A 257 -21.77 4.86 5.37
C GLY A 257 -20.31 4.43 5.49
N MET A 258 -20.11 3.17 5.86
CA MET A 258 -18.80 2.51 5.89
C MET A 258 -18.90 1.14 5.21
N TYR A 259 -17.99 0.85 4.28
CA TYR A 259 -18.08 -0.31 3.37
C TYR A 259 -16.72 -0.98 3.16
N THR A 260 -16.73 -2.21 2.64
CA THR A 260 -15.57 -2.95 2.12
C THR A 260 -15.83 -3.34 0.66
N LEU A 261 -14.87 -3.95 -0.03
CA LEU A 261 -15.06 -4.49 -1.38
C LEU A 261 -16.17 -5.55 -1.42
N ALA A 262 -16.28 -6.38 -0.39
CA ALA A 262 -17.32 -7.40 -0.34
C ALA A 262 -18.72 -6.83 -0.10
N THR A 263 -18.82 -5.58 0.38
CA THR A 263 -20.10 -4.87 0.56
C THR A 263 -20.28 -3.73 -0.45
N LEU A 264 -19.61 -3.79 -1.61
CA LEU A 264 -19.75 -2.75 -2.65
C LEU A 264 -21.15 -2.67 -3.23
N SER A 265 -21.92 -3.76 -3.19
CA SER A 265 -23.34 -3.74 -3.55
C SER A 265 -24.14 -2.82 -2.62
N ASP A 266 -23.82 -2.81 -1.32
CA ASP A 266 -24.46 -1.92 -0.35
C ASP A 266 -23.99 -0.47 -0.54
N PHE A 267 -22.69 -0.28 -0.81
CA PHE A 267 -22.14 1.04 -1.19
C PHE A 267 -22.87 1.60 -2.41
N ARG A 268 -22.99 0.82 -3.50
CA ARG A 268 -23.68 1.22 -4.73
C ARG A 268 -25.14 1.58 -4.45
N ARG A 269 -25.83 0.80 -3.60
CA ARG A 269 -27.23 1.08 -3.23
C ARG A 269 -27.35 2.40 -2.46
N ASP A 270 -26.49 2.65 -1.49
CA ASP A 270 -26.54 3.88 -0.69
C ASP A 270 -26.10 5.10 -1.51
N LEU A 271 -25.07 4.96 -2.35
CA LEU A 271 -24.63 5.99 -3.30
C LEU A 271 -25.77 6.34 -4.27
N THR A 272 -26.45 5.33 -4.83
CA THR A 272 -27.64 5.54 -5.69
C THR A 272 -28.71 6.30 -4.93
N ARG A 273 -29.04 5.88 -3.70
CA ARG A 273 -30.06 6.55 -2.87
C ARG A 273 -29.70 8.02 -2.63
N PHE A 274 -28.47 8.31 -2.21
CA PHE A 274 -28.03 9.67 -1.94
C PHE A 274 -27.99 10.53 -3.21
N ALA A 275 -27.56 9.95 -4.33
CA ALA A 275 -27.57 10.62 -5.61
C ALA A 275 -28.99 10.93 -6.09
N THR A 276 -29.97 10.03 -5.88
CA THR A 276 -31.38 10.29 -6.15
C THR A 276 -31.96 11.40 -5.27
N LEU A 277 -31.58 11.48 -3.99
CA LEU A 277 -32.05 12.56 -3.10
C LEU A 277 -31.60 13.96 -3.54
N HIS A 278 -30.56 14.05 -4.36
CA HIS A 278 -30.00 15.28 -4.91
C HIS A 278 -30.22 15.41 -6.43
N ASP A 279 -31.08 14.57 -7.02
CA ASP A 279 -31.36 14.57 -8.46
C ASP A 279 -30.11 14.42 -9.36
N LEU A 280 -29.09 13.71 -8.87
CA LEU A 280 -27.80 13.54 -9.56
C LEU A 280 -27.81 12.39 -10.58
N ILE A 281 -28.80 11.49 -10.50
CA ILE A 281 -29.01 10.40 -11.46
C ILE A 281 -30.20 10.78 -12.32
N ARG A 282 -29.99 10.83 -13.64
CA ARG A 282 -31.09 11.06 -14.58
C ARG A 282 -31.97 9.81 -14.64
N PRO A 283 -33.31 9.95 -14.58
CA PRO A 283 -34.20 8.82 -14.83
C PRO A 283 -33.94 8.31 -16.26
N VAL A 284 -33.75 7.00 -16.39
CA VAL A 284 -33.71 6.35 -17.69
C VAL A 284 -35.07 6.59 -18.33
N ALA A 285 -35.09 7.35 -19.43
CA ALA A 285 -36.31 7.57 -20.19
C ALA A 285 -36.75 6.24 -20.82
N GLY A 286 -37.80 5.62 -20.26
CA GLY A 286 -38.59 4.57 -20.93
C GLY A 286 -38.84 3.30 -20.11
N GLU A 287 -40.03 3.20 -19.53
CA GLU A 287 -41.06 2.26 -20.01
C GLU A 287 -42.38 3.02 -20.23
#